data_AF-A0A2V5U6E2-F1
#
_entry.id   AF-A0A2V5U6E2-F1
#
_cell.length_a   1.000
_cell.length_b   1.000
_cell.length_c   1.000
_cell.angle_alpha   90.00
_cell.angle_beta   90.00
_cell.angle_gamma   90.00
#
_symmetry.space_group_name_H-M   'P 1'
#
loop_
_entity.id
_entity.type
_entity.pdbx_description
1 polymer ?
#
loop_
_entity_poly.entity_id
_entity_poly.type
_entity_poly.pdbx_seq_one_letter_code
_entity_poly.pdbx_strand_id
1 'polypeptide(L)'
;MVLHLKTKVHLASAASLMSFFVFAFVAARSAETYTLIDLGTPTGFEESSPTAVNNLGQVAGWADRGDRNCQAFLWENGTITNLNGLSGLSSIACDINNSGVIVGVATRDGQRRAFVWSAGQVVDLGAIDEFPELGGRGNFNPGLSIQ
;
A
#
# COMPACT_ATOMS: atom_id res chain seq x y z
N MET A 1 -11.75 -24.02 -81.96
CA MET A 1 -13.21 -23.78 -81.79
C MET A 1 -13.85 -25.14 -81.50
N VAL A 2 -14.39 -25.51 -80.35
CA VAL A 2 -14.46 -24.99 -78.98
C VAL A 2 -14.55 -26.25 -78.10
N LEU A 3 -13.74 -26.33 -77.03
CA LEU A 3 -13.87 -27.32 -75.94
C LEU A 3 -15.18 -27.07 -75.18
N HIS A 4 -15.94 -28.10 -74.80
CA HIS A 4 -16.87 -28.04 -73.66
C HIS A 4 -17.04 -29.42 -73.01
N LEU A 5 -16.21 -29.74 -72.01
CA LEU A 5 -16.46 -30.81 -71.05
C LEU A 5 -17.09 -30.17 -69.80
N LYS A 6 -18.34 -30.54 -69.48
CA LYS A 6 -19.02 -30.11 -68.24
C LYS A 6 -18.69 -31.08 -67.12
N THR A 7 -17.79 -30.70 -66.20
CA THR A 7 -17.57 -31.42 -64.94
C THR A 7 -18.51 -30.87 -63.87
N LYS A 8 -19.50 -31.68 -63.45
CA LYS A 8 -20.33 -31.43 -62.27
C LYS A 8 -19.46 -31.67 -61.03
N VAL A 9 -19.17 -30.61 -60.26
CA VAL A 9 -18.59 -30.75 -58.92
C VAL A 9 -19.75 -30.95 -57.94
N HIS A 10 -19.80 -32.14 -57.31
CA HIS A 10 -20.70 -32.40 -56.18
C HIS A 10 -20.23 -31.60 -54.97
N LEU A 11 -21.03 -30.62 -54.53
CA LEU A 11 -20.84 -29.94 -53.25
C LEU A 11 -21.14 -30.95 -52.12
N ALA A 12 -20.09 -31.46 -51.48
CA ALA A 12 -20.19 -32.05 -50.16
C ALA A 12 -20.29 -30.91 -49.13
N SER A 13 -21.27 -31.01 -48.24
CA SER A 13 -21.72 -30.02 -47.27
C SER A 13 -20.62 -29.45 -46.36
N ALA A 14 -20.60 -28.12 -46.24
CA ALA A 14 -19.68 -27.31 -45.43
C ALA A 14 -19.93 -27.35 -43.91
N ALA A 15 -20.37 -28.47 -43.34
CA ALA A 15 -20.83 -28.53 -41.95
C ALA A 15 -19.83 -29.13 -40.93
N SER A 16 -18.63 -29.55 -41.34
CA SER A 16 -17.67 -30.22 -40.43
C SER A 16 -16.45 -29.41 -40.03
N LEU A 17 -16.39 -28.10 -40.31
CA LEU A 17 -15.25 -27.25 -39.91
C LEU A 17 -15.49 -26.48 -38.59
N MET A 18 -16.69 -26.53 -38.03
CA MET A 18 -17.05 -25.78 -36.82
C MET A 18 -16.68 -26.47 -35.50
N SER A 19 -15.88 -27.54 -35.53
CA SER A 19 -15.44 -28.26 -34.32
C SER A 19 -13.94 -28.18 -34.03
N PHE A 20 -13.17 -27.40 -34.80
CA PHE A 20 -11.76 -27.10 -34.51
C PHE A 20 -11.52 -25.63 -34.12
N PHE A 21 -12.56 -24.95 -33.66
CA PHE A 21 -12.49 -23.58 -33.13
C PHE A 21 -13.08 -23.45 -31.72
N VAL A 22 -13.24 -24.57 -30.99
CA VAL A 22 -13.79 -24.56 -29.62
C VAL A 22 -12.71 -24.85 -28.55
N PHE A 23 -11.44 -25.01 -28.92
CA PHE A 23 -10.36 -25.31 -27.97
C PHE A 23 -9.15 -24.37 -28.06
N ALA A 24 -9.37 -23.11 -28.43
CA ALA A 24 -8.35 -22.06 -28.29
C ALA A 24 -8.94 -20.73 -27.80
N PHE A 25 -10.14 -20.71 -27.22
CA PHE A 25 -10.42 -19.75 -26.15
C PHE A 25 -9.71 -20.27 -24.90
N VAL A 26 -8.38 -20.37 -24.98
CA VAL A 26 -7.53 -20.38 -23.81
C VAL A 26 -8.00 -19.17 -23.04
N ALA A 27 -8.71 -19.41 -21.93
CA ALA A 27 -9.01 -18.38 -20.98
C ALA A 27 -7.66 -17.83 -20.53
N ALA A 28 -7.19 -16.78 -21.21
CA ALA A 28 -6.06 -16.00 -20.78
C ALA A 28 -6.48 -15.44 -19.43
N ARG A 29 -6.04 -16.13 -18.38
CA ARG A 29 -6.09 -15.60 -17.03
C ARG A 29 -5.35 -14.27 -17.13
N SER A 30 -6.05 -13.17 -16.87
CA SER A 30 -5.40 -11.89 -16.68
C SER A 30 -4.32 -12.11 -15.62
N ALA A 31 -3.06 -11.97 -16.02
CA ALA A 31 -1.98 -11.81 -15.06
C ALA A 31 -2.14 -10.39 -14.53
N GLU A 32 -2.46 -10.25 -13.24
CA GLU A 32 -2.38 -8.94 -12.61
C GLU A 32 -0.91 -8.51 -12.63
N THR A 33 -0.62 -7.47 -13.41
CA THR A 33 0.70 -6.84 -13.43
C THR A 33 0.75 -5.83 -12.30
N TYR A 34 1.57 -6.08 -11.30
CA TYR A 34 1.82 -5.12 -10.22
C TYR A 34 3.07 -4.30 -10.53
N THR A 35 3.01 -3.00 -10.25
CA THR A 35 4.18 -2.13 -10.24
C THR A 35 4.71 -2.04 -8.82
N LEU A 36 5.98 -2.37 -8.65
CA LEU A 36 6.68 -2.11 -7.40
C LEU A 36 7.17 -0.66 -7.42
N ILE A 37 6.71 0.13 -6.46
CA ILE A 37 7.21 1.48 -6.22
C ILE A 37 8.17 1.37 -5.04
N ASP A 38 9.44 1.63 -5.32
CA ASP A 38 10.42 1.86 -4.25
C ASP A 38 10.20 3.28 -3.71
N LEU A 39 9.83 3.38 -2.43
CA LEU A 39 9.63 4.66 -1.76
C LEU A 39 10.96 5.32 -1.40
N GLY A 40 12.05 4.54 -1.35
CA GLY A 40 13.32 4.94 -0.79
C GLY A 40 13.28 5.12 0.73
N THR A 41 14.46 5.31 1.32
CA THR A 41 14.58 5.76 2.70
C THR A 41 14.57 7.29 2.74
N PRO A 42 13.80 7.93 3.63
CA PRO A 42 13.82 9.39 3.76
C PRO A 42 15.25 9.90 4.00
N THR A 43 15.62 11.02 3.39
CA THR A 43 16.99 11.55 3.49
C THR A 43 17.39 11.78 4.95
N GLY A 44 18.53 11.22 5.34
CA GLY A 44 19.03 11.29 6.72
C GLY A 44 18.42 10.27 7.67
N PHE A 45 17.76 9.23 7.16
CA PHE A 45 17.35 8.03 7.90
C PHE A 45 18.05 6.80 7.32
N GLU A 46 18.15 5.75 8.12
CA GLU A 46 18.81 4.49 7.75
C GLU A 46 17.77 3.39 7.52
N GLU A 47 16.71 3.37 8.33
CA GLU A 47 15.62 2.42 8.23
C GLU A 47 14.28 3.15 8.07
N SER A 48 13.36 2.53 7.32
CA SER A 48 11.98 3.00 7.21
C SER A 48 11.02 1.84 7.01
N SER A 49 9.79 2.01 7.50
CA SER A 49 8.74 1.02 7.33
C SER A 49 7.39 1.70 7.07
N PRO A 50 6.69 1.34 5.99
CA PRO A 50 5.33 1.80 5.76
C PRO A 50 4.36 1.07 6.71
N THR A 51 3.37 1.79 7.22
CA THR A 51 2.34 1.25 8.10
C THR A 51 0.95 1.28 7.48
N ALA A 52 0.68 2.24 6.59
CA ALA A 52 -0.61 2.38 5.94
C ALA A 52 -0.49 3.07 4.57
N VAL A 53 -1.45 2.81 3.69
CA VAL A 53 -1.57 3.41 2.35
C VAL A 53 -3.03 3.70 2.07
N ASN A 54 -3.33 4.83 1.42
CA ASN A 54 -4.69 5.18 1.01
C ASN A 54 -4.91 5.03 -0.51
N ASN A 55 -6.14 5.24 -0.98
CA ASN A 55 -6.52 5.10 -2.39
C ASN A 55 -5.92 6.17 -3.31
N LEU A 56 -5.29 7.21 -2.74
CA LEU A 56 -4.56 8.23 -3.49
C LEU A 56 -3.09 7.83 -3.70
N GLY A 57 -2.66 6.69 -3.16
CA GLY A 57 -1.27 6.24 -3.21
C GLY A 57 -0.35 6.95 -2.22
N GLN A 58 -0.91 7.69 -1.25
CA GLN A 58 -0.16 8.26 -0.14
C GLN A 58 0.18 7.15 0.86
N VAL A 59 1.43 7.13 1.32
CA VAL A 59 1.92 6.10 2.26
C VAL A 59 2.35 6.78 3.56
N ALA A 60 1.81 6.32 4.68
CA ALA A 60 2.23 6.73 6.00
C ALA A 60 3.14 5.67 6.61
N GLY A 61 4.07 6.10 7.46
CA GLY A 61 5.01 5.18 8.10
C GLY A 61 5.88 5.85 9.13
N TRP A 62 7.00 5.20 9.43
CA TRP A 62 8.04 5.70 10.32
C TRP A 62 9.43 5.41 9.76
N ALA A 63 10.39 6.24 10.13
CA ALA A 63 11.80 6.05 9.80
C ALA A 63 12.70 6.38 11.00
N ASP A 64 13.84 5.72 11.13
CA ASP A 64 14.83 6.02 12.17
C ASP A 64 16.27 6.01 11.63
N ARG A 65 17.22 6.39 12.47
CA ARG A 65 18.66 6.46 12.15
C ARG A 65 19.45 5.31 12.78
N GLY A 66 18.80 4.17 13.04
CA GLY A 66 19.38 3.06 13.81
C GLY A 66 19.43 3.30 15.32
N ASP A 67 18.95 4.45 15.80
CA ASP A 67 18.88 4.84 17.22
C ASP A 67 17.51 4.53 17.85
N ARG A 68 16.60 3.89 17.09
CA ARG A 68 15.20 3.62 17.46
C ARG A 68 14.38 4.87 17.75
N ASN A 69 14.87 6.05 17.39
CA ASN A 69 14.11 7.28 17.47
C ASN A 69 13.27 7.46 16.20
N CYS A 70 12.17 6.71 16.13
CA CYS A 70 11.26 6.74 14.99
C CYS A 70 10.71 8.15 14.74
N GLN A 71 10.62 8.57 13.49
CA GLN A 71 9.93 9.78 13.06
C GLN A 71 8.84 9.41 12.05
N ALA A 72 7.61 9.84 12.32
CA ALA A 72 6.49 9.59 11.45
C ALA A 72 6.64 10.37 10.13
N PHE A 73 6.32 9.73 9.01
CA PHE A 73 6.39 10.35 7.69
C PHE A 73 5.12 10.12 6.87
N LEU A 74 4.93 10.97 5.86
CA LEU A 74 4.05 10.81 4.72
C LEU A 74 4.89 10.80 3.44
N TRP A 75 4.77 9.75 2.64
CA TRP A 75 5.25 9.72 1.27
C TRP A 75 4.09 10.05 0.32
N GLU A 76 4.34 10.95 -0.62
CA GLU A 76 3.40 11.30 -1.69
C GLU A 76 4.19 11.68 -2.95
N ASN A 77 3.90 11.02 -4.07
CA ASN A 77 4.46 11.35 -5.39
C ASN A 77 6.00 11.50 -5.40
N GLY A 78 6.70 10.58 -4.72
CA GLY A 78 8.16 10.57 -4.64
C GLY A 78 8.75 11.55 -3.61
N THR A 79 7.92 12.27 -2.87
CA THR A 79 8.35 13.20 -1.81
C THR A 79 8.03 12.62 -0.45
N ILE A 80 9.01 12.59 0.45
CA ILE A 80 8.80 12.22 1.86
C ILE A 80 8.74 13.48 2.72
N THR A 81 7.63 13.62 3.42
CA THR A 81 7.37 14.69 4.39
C THR A 81 7.43 14.11 5.79
N ASN A 82 8.34 14.63 6.61
CA ASN A 82 8.30 14.36 8.04
C ASN A 82 7.07 15.03 8.65
N LEU A 83 6.27 14.28 9.40
CA LEU A 83 5.06 14.81 10.03
C LEU A 83 5.38 15.68 11.24
N ASN A 84 6.64 15.70 11.68
CA ASN A 84 7.15 16.35 12.87
C ASN A 84 6.41 15.95 14.16
N GLY A 85 5.66 14.85 14.15
CA GLY A 85 4.90 14.30 15.29
C GLY A 85 4.35 15.38 16.24
N LEU A 86 4.49 15.15 17.54
CA LEU A 86 4.23 16.16 18.57
C LEU A 86 5.46 17.06 18.82
N SER A 87 5.91 17.78 17.79
CA SER A 87 7.06 18.71 17.83
C SER A 87 8.44 18.05 17.90
N GLY A 88 8.73 17.12 16.97
CA GLY A 88 10.04 16.47 16.84
C GLY A 88 10.27 15.28 17.77
N LEU A 89 9.23 14.87 18.48
CA LEU A 89 9.25 13.68 19.34
C LEU A 89 9.26 12.40 18.51
N SER A 90 9.79 11.33 19.12
CA SER A 90 9.69 9.99 18.56
C SER A 90 8.24 9.66 18.27
N SER A 91 7.93 9.30 17.03
CA SER A 91 6.58 9.18 16.52
C SER A 91 6.45 8.10 15.44
N ILE A 92 5.26 7.50 15.37
CA ILE A 92 4.87 6.50 14.38
C ILE A 92 3.50 6.91 13.83
N ALA A 93 3.38 6.96 12.51
CA ALA A 93 2.08 7.02 11.86
C ALA A 93 1.45 5.61 11.87
N CYS A 94 0.22 5.48 12.33
CA CYS A 94 -0.46 4.20 12.46
C CYS A 94 -1.44 3.92 11.33
N ASP A 95 -2.13 4.95 10.82
CA ASP A 95 -3.10 4.82 9.75
C ASP A 95 -3.29 6.12 8.96
N ILE A 96 -3.78 6.03 7.73
CA ILE A 96 -4.09 7.15 6.84
C ILE A 96 -5.41 6.92 6.10
N ASN A 97 -6.29 7.92 6.10
CA ASN A 97 -7.53 7.87 5.33
C ASN A 97 -7.41 8.51 3.93
N ASN A 98 -8.43 8.36 3.08
CA ASN A 98 -8.46 8.92 1.71
C ASN A 98 -8.51 10.45 1.64
N SER A 99 -8.66 11.14 2.76
CA SER A 99 -8.55 12.60 2.85
C SER A 99 -7.15 13.06 3.26
N GLY A 100 -6.17 12.14 3.36
CA GLY A 100 -4.81 12.44 3.79
C GLY A 100 -4.70 12.77 5.29
N VAL A 101 -5.70 12.39 6.10
CA VAL A 101 -5.62 12.52 7.55
C VAL A 101 -4.91 11.30 8.10
N ILE A 102 -3.89 11.55 8.91
CA ILE A 102 -3.04 10.51 9.50
C ILE A 102 -3.28 10.49 11.01
N VAL A 103 -3.43 9.30 11.58
CA VAL A 103 -3.41 9.10 13.03
C VAL A 103 -2.13 8.40 13.43
N GLY A 104 -1.64 8.67 14.63
CA GLY A 104 -0.42 8.07 15.12
C GLY A 104 -0.21 8.20 16.61
N VAL A 105 0.96 7.74 17.03
CA VAL A 105 1.42 7.82 18.42
C VAL A 105 2.76 8.52 18.47
N ALA A 106 2.93 9.43 19.41
CA ALA A 106 4.20 10.07 19.73
C ALA A 106 4.54 9.89 21.21
N THR A 107 5.83 9.89 21.54
CA THR A 107 6.31 9.74 22.92
C THR A 107 6.79 11.09 23.43
N ARG A 108 6.11 11.65 24.44
CA ARG A 108 6.50 12.89 25.14
C ARG A 108 6.79 12.55 26.59
N ASP A 109 8.00 12.85 27.06
CA ASP A 109 8.39 12.65 28.46
C ASP A 109 8.13 11.23 28.99
N GLY A 110 8.32 10.22 28.12
CA GLY A 110 8.08 8.81 28.42
C GLY A 110 6.61 8.36 28.37
N GLN A 111 5.67 9.26 28.11
CA GLN A 111 4.24 8.95 27.92
C GLN A 111 3.89 8.84 26.45
N ARG A 112 3.13 7.81 26.09
CA ARG A 112 2.56 7.68 24.75
C ARG A 112 1.36 8.61 24.61
N ARG A 113 1.31 9.34 23.50
CA ARG A 113 0.24 10.30 23.20
C ARG A 113 -0.29 10.07 21.79
N ALA A 114 -1.60 10.02 21.65
CA ALA A 114 -2.23 9.91 20.35
C ALA A 114 -2.20 11.26 19.64
N PHE A 115 -2.03 11.26 18.33
CA PHE A 115 -2.12 12.49 17.53
C PHE A 115 -2.88 12.27 16.23
N VAL A 116 -3.41 13.37 15.69
CA VAL A 116 -3.91 13.49 14.32
C VAL A 116 -3.03 14.48 13.57
N TRP A 117 -2.59 14.12 12.37
CA TRP A 117 -1.97 15.03 11.42
C TRP A 117 -2.91 15.26 10.23
N SER A 118 -3.06 16.52 9.83
CA SER A 118 -3.79 16.90 8.62
C SER A 118 -3.21 18.19 8.05
N ALA A 119 -2.90 18.19 6.76
CA ALA A 119 -2.44 19.37 6.02
C ALA A 119 -1.30 20.14 6.72
N GLY A 120 -0.32 19.42 7.26
CA GLY A 120 0.86 20.00 7.93
C GLY A 120 0.64 20.40 9.39
N GLN A 121 -0.55 20.20 9.94
CA GLN A 121 -0.88 20.51 11.33
C GLN A 121 -1.00 19.23 12.15
N VAL A 122 -0.50 19.25 13.39
CA VAL A 122 -0.63 18.15 14.35
C VAL A 122 -1.51 18.57 15.51
N VAL A 123 -2.48 17.73 15.84
CA VAL A 123 -3.35 17.86 17.01
C VAL A 123 -3.04 16.72 17.96
N ASP A 124 -2.66 17.07 19.19
CA ASP A 124 -2.52 16.12 20.30
C ASP A 124 -3.91 15.70 20.80
N LEU A 125 -4.16 14.39 20.80
CA LEU A 125 -5.42 13.81 21.27
C LEU A 125 -5.37 13.33 22.73
N GLY A 126 -4.22 13.43 23.39
CA GLY A 126 -4.05 13.08 24.80
C GLY A 126 -3.15 11.85 25.03
N ALA A 127 -2.84 11.63 26.31
CA ALA A 127 -2.06 10.47 26.75
C ALA A 127 -2.87 9.17 26.62
N ILE A 128 -2.22 8.11 26.16
CA ILE A 128 -2.82 6.79 25.98
C ILE A 128 -2.65 5.94 27.26
N ASP A 129 -1.69 6.32 28.11
CA ASP A 129 -1.34 5.61 29.35
C ASP A 129 -2.18 6.08 30.57
N GLU A 130 -3.19 6.94 30.36
CA GLU A 130 -4.10 7.45 31.40
C GLU A 130 -5.35 6.57 31.62
N PHE A 131 -5.33 5.30 31.19
CA PHE A 131 -6.32 4.29 31.60
C PHE A 131 -5.71 3.34 32.66
N PRO A 132 -5.63 3.75 33.94
CA PRO A 132 -5.11 2.90 35.01
C PRO A 132 -5.94 1.63 35.26
N GLU A 133 -7.13 1.50 34.67
CA GLU A 133 -8.05 0.38 34.97
C GLU A 133 -7.87 -0.87 34.08
N LEU A 134 -7.02 -0.85 33.04
CA LEU A 134 -6.88 -2.00 32.13
C LEU A 134 -5.49 -2.66 32.10
N GLY A 135 -4.63 -2.37 33.07
CA GLY A 135 -3.34 -3.07 33.21
C GLY A 135 -2.32 -2.62 32.16
N GLY A 136 -1.39 -1.76 32.60
CA GLY A 136 -0.42 -1.12 31.73
C GLY A 136 0.61 -2.04 31.04
N ARG A 137 1.30 -1.41 30.09
CA ARG A 137 2.44 -1.87 29.27
C ARG A 137 2.08 -2.60 27.97
N GLY A 138 1.30 -1.94 27.13
CA GLY A 138 1.34 -2.19 25.68
C GLY A 138 2.65 -1.66 25.10
N ASN A 139 3.73 -2.45 25.17
CA ASN A 139 4.88 -2.24 24.29
C ASN A 139 4.42 -2.46 22.85
N PHE A 140 4.25 -1.38 22.09
CA PHE A 140 4.09 -1.50 20.64
C PHE A 140 5.44 -1.96 20.09
N ASN A 141 5.55 -3.25 19.77
CA ASN A 141 6.67 -3.80 19.04
C ASN A 141 6.23 -3.93 17.57
N PRO A 142 6.67 -3.04 16.66
CA PRO A 142 6.27 -3.11 15.25
C PRO A 142 6.86 -4.33 14.50
N GLY A 143 7.64 -5.19 15.16
CA GLY A 143 8.34 -6.33 14.55
C GLY A 143 8.00 -7.73 15.07
N LEU A 144 6.88 -7.95 15.77
CA LEU A 144 6.50 -9.32 16.16
C LEU A 144 5.73 -10.02 15.02
N SER A 145 6.45 -10.88 14.30
CA SER A 145 5.89 -11.86 13.38
C SER A 145 5.00 -12.86 14.14
N ILE A 146 3.78 -13.03 13.65
CA ILE A 146 2.92 -14.17 14.02
C ILE A 146 3.58 -15.46 13.50
N GLN A 147 3.91 -16.38 14.42
CA GLN A 147 4.12 -17.80 14.12
C GLN A 147 2.82 -18.54 14.42
#